data_AF-A0A5K0XCK6-F1
#
_entry.id   AF-A0A5K0XCK6-F1
#
_cell.length_a   1.000
_cell.length_b   1.000
_cell.length_c   1.000
_cell.angle_alpha   90.00
_cell.angle_beta   90.00
_cell.angle_gamma   90.00
#
_symmetry.space_group_name_H-M   'P 1'
#
loop_
_entity.id
_entity.type
_entity.pdbx_description
1 polymer ?
#
loop_
_entity_poly.entity_id
_entity_poly.type
_entity_poly.pdbx_seq_one_letter_code
_entity_poly.pdbx_strand_id
1 'polypeptide(L)' 'YCVVAKESAGKQLSIAFLERIKAEFKKRYGGGKADTAIAKSLNKEFG' A
#
# COMPACT_ATOMS: atom_id res chain seq x y z
N TYR A 1 1.92 -5.72 -1.25
CA TYR A 1 0.67 -5.07 -0.78
C TYR A 1 -0.37 -6.15 -0.61
N CYS A 2 -1.15 -6.11 0.47
CA CYS A 2 -2.18 -7.10 0.78
C CYS A 2 -3.44 -6.37 1.24
N VAL A 3 -4.62 -6.90 0.89
CA VAL A 3 -5.91 -6.39 1.35
C VAL A 3 -6.77 -7.58 1.75
N VAL A 4 -7.49 -7.44 2.86
CA VAL A 4 -8.56 -8.36 3.28
C VAL A 4 -9.86 -7.59 3.08
N ALA A 5 -10.78 -8.17 2.29
CA ALA A 5 -12.05 -7.55 1.97
C ALA A 5 -13.17 -8.58 2.05
N LYS A 6 -14.39 -8.10 2.29
CA LYS A 6 -15.60 -8.93 2.19
C LYS A 6 -15.77 -9.39 0.74
N GLU A 7 -16.27 -10.61 0.53
CA GLU A 7 -16.51 -11.16 -0.81
C GLU A 7 -17.32 -10.22 -1.70
N SER A 8 -18.33 -9.55 -1.13
CA SER A 8 -19.19 -8.58 -1.83
C SER A 8 -18.48 -7.32 -2.33
N ALA A 9 -17.25 -7.04 -1.89
CA ALA A 9 -16.49 -5.87 -2.35
C ALA A 9 -15.99 -6.01 -3.80
N GLY A 10 -15.94 -7.24 -4.33
CA GLY A 10 -15.56 -7.51 -5.71
C GLY A 10 -14.04 -7.45 -5.96
N LYS A 11 -13.52 -8.48 -6.63
CA LYS A 11 -12.08 -8.65 -6.89
C LYS A 11 -11.45 -7.49 -7.67
N GLN A 12 -12.14 -6.95 -8.68
CA GLN A 12 -11.61 -5.87 -9.51
C GLN A 12 -11.40 -4.58 -8.71
N LEU A 13 -12.32 -4.26 -7.80
CA LEU A 13 -12.19 -3.07 -6.94
C LEU A 13 -11.00 -3.21 -5.99
N SER A 14 -10.83 -4.39 -5.37
CA SER A 14 -9.68 -4.65 -4.49
C SER A 14 -8.34 -4.57 -5.23
N ILE A 15 -8.27 -5.08 -6.46
CA ILE A 15 -7.05 -4.99 -7.28
C ILE A 15 -6.75 -3.53 -7.65
N ALA A 16 -7.76 -2.77 -8.11
CA ALA A 16 -7.58 -1.36 -8.47
C ALA A 16 -7.14 -0.51 -7.28
N PHE A 17 -7.71 -0.76 -6.10
CA PHE A 17 -7.28 -0.12 -4.85
C PHE A 17 -5.80 -0.43 -4.54
N LEU A 18 -5.40 -1.70 -4.59
CA LEU A 18 -4.02 -2.11 -4.32
C LEU A 18 -3.03 -1.48 -5.30
N GLU A 19 -3.34 -1.42 -6.59
CA GLU A 19 -2.45 -0.82 -7.59
C GLU A 19 -2.29 0.69 -7.36
N ARG A 20 -3.37 1.40 -7.02
CA ARG A 20 -3.30 2.82 -6.65
C ARG A 20 -2.45 3.04 -5.40
N ILE A 21 -2.68 2.27 -4.35
CA ILE A 21 -1.92 2.36 -3.09
C ILE A 21 -0.45 2.08 -3.32
N LYS A 22 -0.14 1.06 -4.13
CA LYS A 22 1.23 0.72 -4.51
C LYS A 22 1.92 1.84 -5.26
N ALA A 23 1.26 2.45 -6.24
CA ALA A 23 1.81 3.57 -7.00
C ALA A 23 2.11 4.77 -6.09
N GLU A 24 1.16 5.18 -5.25
CA GLU A 24 1.35 6.30 -4.31
C GLU A 24 2.46 6.02 -3.30
N PHE A 25 2.49 4.82 -2.71
CA PHE A 25 3.53 4.46 -1.74
C PHE A 25 4.92 4.50 -2.38
N LYS A 26 5.08 3.93 -3.59
CA LYS A 26 6.35 3.95 -4.30
C LYS A 26 6.78 5.36 -4.69
N LYS A 27 5.84 6.22 -5.09
CA LYS A 27 6.13 7.62 -5.41
C LYS A 27 6.67 8.39 -4.20
N ARG A 28 6.15 8.12 -3.01
CA ARG A 28 6.53 8.84 -1.78
C ARG A 28 7.79 8.27 -1.11
N TYR A 29 8.00 6.95 -1.19
CA TYR A 29 9.00 6.27 -0.36
C TYR A 29 9.91 5.30 -1.10
N GLY A 30 9.63 4.97 -2.36
CA GLY A 30 10.43 4.01 -3.13
C GLY A 30 11.82 4.53 -3.48
N GLY A 31 12.78 3.61 -3.68
CA GLY A 31 14.14 3.96 -4.09
C GLY A 31 15.01 4.49 -2.95
N GLY A 32 14.75 4.06 -1.71
CA GLY A 32 15.46 4.53 -0.53
C GLY A 32 14.67 4.34 0.75
N LYS A 33 13.84 5.33 1.11
CA LYS A 33 13.18 5.43 2.43
C LYS A 33 12.39 4.18 2.81
N ALA A 34 11.71 3.52 1.87
CA ALA A 34 10.99 2.27 2.12
C ALA A 34 11.91 1.05 2.22
N ASP A 35 13.02 1.02 1.49
CA ASP A 35 13.94 -0.12 1.41
C ASP A 35 14.78 -0.28 2.68
N THR A 36 15.06 0.84 3.39
CA THR A 36 15.82 0.86 4.66
C THR A 36 14.95 1.16 5.88
N ALA A 37 13.64 1.33 5.71
CA ALA A 37 12.73 1.63 6.81
C ALA A 37 12.65 0.49 7.82
N ILE A 38 12.76 0.83 9.10
CA ILE A 38 12.46 -0.10 10.19
C ILE A 38 10.94 -0.37 10.24
N ALA A 39 10.56 -1.52 10.79
CA ALA A 39 9.17 -1.94 10.88
C ALA A 39 8.27 -0.85 11.50
N LYS A 40 7.09 -0.62 10.89
CA LYS A 40 6.05 0.33 11.32
C LYS A 40 6.44 1.83 11.29
N SER A 41 7.65 2.20 10.87
CA SER A 41 8.12 3.59 10.87
C SER A 41 7.30 4.54 9.96
N LEU A 42 6.67 4.02 8.91
CA LEU A 42 5.90 4.80 7.94
C LEU A 42 4.39 4.84 8.23
N ASN A 43 3.92 4.14 9.27
CA ASN A 43 2.48 4.02 9.55
C ASN A 43 1.83 5.37 9.86
N LYS A 44 2.54 6.28 10.55
CA LYS A 44 1.99 7.60 10.88
C LYS A 44 1.83 8.49 9.65
N GLU A 45 2.66 8.30 8.63
CA GLU A 45 2.67 9.14 7.41
C GLU A 45 1.75 8.58 6.32
N PHE A 46 1.50 7.27 6.31
CA PHE A 46 0.79 6.58 5.22
C PHE A 46 -0.46 5.81 5.64
N GLY A 47 -0.62 5.50 6.94
CA GLY A 47 -1.71 4.68 7.49
C GLY A 47 -3.01 5.44 7.72
#